data_AF-A0A2V8RS28-F1
#
_entry.id   AF-A0A2V8RS28-F1
#
_cell.length_a   1.000
_cell.length_b   1.000
_cell.length_c   1.000
_cell.angle_alpha   90.00
_cell.angle_beta   90.00
_cell.angle_gamma   90.00
#
_symmetry.space_group_name_H-M   'P 1'
#
loop_
_entity.id
_entity.type
_entity.pdbx_description
1 polymer ?
#
loop_
_entity_poly.entity_id
_entity_poly.type
_entity_poly.pdbx_seq_one_letter_code
_entity_poly.pdbx_strand_id
1 'polypeptide(L)' 'MSKADTVRAWKDPLYRKSLSAVELAQLPAHPSGQIELSDDELNRLGPNPHTTAVTCTCTGTRQCTVDCAW' A
#
# COMPACT_ATOMS: atom_id res chain seq x y z
N MET A 1 -1.58 19.86 -15.13
CA MET A 1 -2.46 18.80 -14.58
C MET A 1 -3.15 19.28 -13.32
N SER A 2 -4.42 18.93 -13.06
CA SER A 2 -5.07 19.27 -11.78
C SER A 2 -4.74 18.27 -10.66
N LYS A 3 -5.01 18.63 -9.39
CA LYS A 3 -4.84 17.70 -8.25
C LYS A 3 -5.73 16.46 -8.37
N ALA A 4 -6.97 16.61 -8.84
CA ALA A 4 -7.90 15.50 -9.02
C ALA A 4 -7.41 14.54 -10.12
N ASP A 5 -6.91 15.10 -11.24
CA ASP A 5 -6.34 14.30 -12.33
C ASP A 5 -5.09 13.55 -11.89
N THR A 6 -4.25 14.18 -11.07
CA THR A 6 -3.06 13.54 -10.49
C THR A 6 -3.45 12.34 -9.64
N VAL A 7 -4.42 12.50 -8.73
CA VAL A 7 -4.92 11.40 -7.90
C VAL A 7 -5.54 10.30 -8.76
N ARG A 8 -6.31 10.65 -9.79
CA ARG A 8 -6.92 9.68 -10.71
C ARG A 8 -5.87 8.92 -11.51
N ALA A 9 -4.82 9.58 -11.98
CA ALA A 9 -3.71 8.97 -12.73
C ALA A 9 -2.87 7.97 -11.90
N TRP A 10 -2.97 8.01 -10.57
CA TRP A 10 -2.34 7.04 -9.68
C TRP A 10 -3.29 5.93 -9.21
N LYS A 11 -4.60 6.19 -9.18
CA LYS A 11 -5.61 5.20 -8.78
C LYS A 11 -6.08 4.32 -9.93
N ASP A 12 -6.20 4.89 -11.13
CA ASP A 12 -6.76 4.22 -12.31
C ASP A 12 -5.68 3.97 -13.38
N PRO A 13 -5.26 2.71 -13.57
CA PRO A 13 -4.26 2.35 -14.57
C PRO A 13 -4.70 2.61 -16.02
N LEU A 14 -5.99 2.53 -16.33
CA LEU A 14 -6.52 2.78 -17.67
C LEU A 14 -6.49 4.27 -17.97
N TYR A 15 -6.91 5.10 -17.02
CA TYR A 15 -6.78 6.55 -17.16
C TYR A 15 -5.32 6.96 -17.33
N ARG A 16 -4.40 6.40 -16.54
CA ARG A 16 -2.96 6.67 -16.68
C ARG A 16 -2.42 6.33 -18.07
N LYS A 17 -2.83 5.20 -18.65
CA LYS A 17 -2.44 4.78 -20.01
C LYS A 17 -3.03 5.66 -21.11
N SER A 18 -4.15 6.33 -20.85
CA SER A 18 -4.78 7.24 -21.80
C SER A 18 -4.11 8.62 -21.89
N LEU A 19 -3.24 8.97 -20.93
CA LEU A 19 -2.54 10.26 -20.90
C LEU A 19 -1.47 10.38 -21.99
N SER A 20 -1.32 11.58 -22.55
CA SER A 20 -0.24 11.88 -23.48
C SER A 20 1.13 11.92 -22.78
N ALA A 21 2.22 11.82 -23.56
CA ALA A 21 3.58 11.89 -23.02
C ALA A 21 3.85 13.18 -22.23
N VAL A 22 3.28 14.31 -22.67
CA VAL A 22 3.41 15.61 -22.00
C VAL A 22 2.69 15.61 -20.65
N GLU A 23 1.52 14.98 -20.58
CA GLU A 23 0.73 14.88 -19.33
C GLU A 23 1.36 13.90 -18.34
N LEU A 24 1.91 12.78 -18.84
CA LEU A 24 2.68 11.84 -18.02
C LEU A 24 3.91 12.50 -17.40
N ALA A 25 4.61 13.37 -18.15
CA ALA A 25 5.76 14.11 -17.65
C ALA A 25 5.39 15.15 -16.57
N GLN A 26 4.13 15.58 -16.51
CA GLN A 26 3.63 16.47 -15.46
C GLN A 26 3.24 15.74 -14.17
N LEU A 27 3.20 14.40 -14.17
CA LEU A 27 2.90 13.64 -12.95
C LEU A 27 4.07 13.76 -11.97
N PRO A 28 3.79 13.95 -10.67
CA PRO A 28 4.84 13.95 -9.66
C PRO A 28 5.53 12.58 -9.62
N ALA A 29 6.74 12.55 -9.05
CA ALA A 29 7.38 11.29 -8.66
C ALA A 29 6.42 10.44 -7.84
N HIS A 30 6.59 9.11 -7.90
CA HIS A 30 5.68 8.11 -7.32
C HIS A 30 5.09 8.56 -5.97
N PRO A 31 3.76 8.50 -5.78
CA PRO A 31 3.07 9.17 -4.68
C PRO A 31 3.44 8.61 -3.30
N SER A 32 3.96 7.38 -3.24
CA SER A 32 4.48 6.79 -2.01
C SER A 32 5.93 7.20 -1.68
N GLY A 33 6.56 8.02 -2.53
CA GLY A 33 8.00 8.24 -2.51
C GLY A 33 8.78 6.99 -2.92
N GLN A 34 10.06 7.15 -3.23
CA GLN A 34 11.01 6.05 -3.19
C GLN A 34 11.60 6.03 -1.77
N ILE A 35 11.01 5.23 -0.90
CA ILE A 35 11.60 4.91 0.40
C ILE A 35 12.25 3.55 0.23
N GLU A 36 13.57 3.55 0.06
CA GLU A 36 14.38 2.35 0.16
C GLU A 36 14.60 2.09 1.65
N LEU A 37 14.01 1.02 2.16
CA LEU A 37 14.23 0.56 3.52
C LEU A 37 15.38 -0.43 3.50
N SER A 38 16.31 -0.30 4.44
CA SER A 38 17.26 -1.37 4.73
C SER A 38 16.54 -2.60 5.31
N ASP A 39 17.14 -3.78 5.20
CA ASP A 39 16.58 -5.01 5.79
C ASP A 39 16.33 -4.86 7.30
N ASP A 40 17.19 -4.11 8.00
CA ASP A 40 17.02 -3.79 9.42
C ASP A 40 15.79 -2.90 9.69
N GLU A 41 15.54 -1.90 8.84
CA GLU A 41 14.36 -1.04 8.97
C GLU A 41 13.07 -1.78 8.64
N LEU A 42 13.10 -2.64 7.60
CA LEU A 42 11.98 -3.51 7.25
C LEU A 42 11.67 -4.50 8.39
N ASN A 43 12.69 -5.12 8.98
CA ASN A 43 12.54 -6.05 10.10
C ASN A 43 12.03 -5.37 11.37
N ARG A 44 12.42 -4.11 11.62
CA ARG A 44 11.89 -3.31 12.74
C ARG A 44 10.43 -2.94 12.57
N LEU A 45 9.98 -2.73 11.33
CA LEU A 45 8.56 -2.52 11.04
C LEU A 45 7.76 -3.81 11.19
N GLY A 46 8.42 -4.97 11.02
CA GLY A 46 7.90 -6.30 11.30
C GLY A 46 6.61 -6.65 10.52
N PRO A 47 6.15 -7.91 10.55
CA PRO A 47 4.75 -8.19 10.23
C PRO A 47 3.93 -7.56 11.36
N ASN A 48 3.44 -6.35 11.15
CA ASN A 48 2.50 -5.75 12.07
C ASN A 48 1.19 -6.54 11.92
N PRO A 49 0.78 -7.37 12.89
CA PRO A 49 -0.39 -8.22 12.73
C PRO A 49 -1.68 -7.40 12.61
N HIS A 50 -1.63 -6.07 12.73
CA HIS A 50 -2.75 -5.15 12.58
C HIS A 50 -3.36 -5.06 11.17
N THR A 51 -2.84 -5.77 10.17
CA THR A 51 -3.58 -5.95 8.90
C THR A 51 -4.68 -7.00 9.03
N THR A 52 -4.62 -7.84 10.06
CA THR A 52 -5.69 -8.74 10.50
C THR A 52 -6.10 -8.35 11.93
N ALA A 53 -7.34 -8.64 12.33
CA ALA A 53 -7.68 -8.47 13.74
C ALA A 53 -6.73 -9.34 14.59
N VAL A 54 -6.31 -8.87 15.76
CA VAL A 54 -5.43 -9.63 16.68
C VAL A 54 -6.02 -11.02 16.97
N THR A 55 -7.35 -11.14 16.94
CA THR A 55 -8.10 -12.39 17.09
C THR A 55 -7.93 -13.38 15.93
N CYS A 56 -7.48 -12.94 14.76
CA CYS A 56 -7.27 -13.79 13.59
C CYS A 56 -5.80 -14.23 13.41
N THR A 57 -4.88 -13.84 14.30
CA THR A 57 -3.47 -14.26 14.23
C THR A 57 -3.07 -15.16 15.39
N CYS A 58 -2.86 -16.43 15.10
CA CYS A 58 -2.35 -17.44 16.03
C CYS A 58 -0.90 -17.16 16.44
N THR A 59 -0.67 -16.38 17.49
CA THR A 59 0.67 -16.15 18.03
C THR A 59 1.02 -17.22 19.06
N GLY A 60 1.54 -18.36 18.58
CA GLY A 60 2.51 -19.23 19.25
C GLY A 60 2.19 -19.90 20.61
N THR A 61 1.25 -19.41 21.41
CA THR A 61 0.93 -19.98 22.72
C THR A 61 -0.57 -19.89 23.00
N ARG A 62 -1.22 -21.03 22.77
CA ARG A 62 -2.53 -21.47 23.30
C ARG A 62 -3.78 -20.76 22.72
N GLN A 63 -4.44 -21.55 21.88
CA GLN A 63 -5.84 -21.46 21.44
C GLN A 63 -6.24 -20.23 20.63
N CYS A 64 -6.15 -20.40 19.31
CA CYS A 64 -6.97 -19.65 18.38
C CYS A 64 -8.39 -20.21 18.47
N THR A 65 -9.25 -19.56 19.24
CA THR A 65 -10.68 -19.77 19.10
C THR A 65 -11.10 -19.11 17.79
N VAL A 66 -11.23 -19.95 16.78
CA VAL A 66 -11.71 -19.63 15.44
C VAL A 66 -13.12 -19.05 15.51
N ASP A 67 -13.23 -17.73 15.51
CA ASP A 67 -14.44 -17.03 15.10
C ASP A 67 -14.04 -15.77 14.33
N CYS A 68 -13.37 -15.99 13.19
CA CYS A 68 -13.34 -15.00 12.12
C CYS A 68 -14.49 -15.34 11.17
N ALA A 69 -15.73 -15.10 11.63
CA ALA A 69 -16.91 -15.09 10.78
C ALA A 69 -16.96 -13.74 10.05
N TRP A 70 -16.96 -13.81 8.72
CA TRP A 70 -17.24 -12.67 7.84
C TRP A 70 -18.71 -12.29 7.90
#